data_AF-A0A496XFN9-F1
#
_entry.id   AF-A0A496XFN9-F1
#
_cell.length_a   1.000
_cell.length_b   1.000
_cell.length_c   1.000
_cell.angle_alpha   90.00
_cell.angle_beta   90.00
_cell.angle_gamma   90.00
#
_symmetry.space_group_name_H-M   'P 1'
#
loop_
_entity.id
_entity.type
_entity.pdbx_description
1 polymer ?
#
loop_
_entity_poly.entity_id
_entity_poly.type
_entity_poly.pdbx_seq_one_letter_code
_entity_poly.pdbx_strand_id
1 'polypeptide(L)'
;MQSFYRKRFARNPGSRRKGNRRNLRCHFGIIRIGRSRGSRKKLKERPELAFKFKLALALGRTVYELDQTMTSTELVHWMAYYRLFPFGSDRDNIHSAIIAATIANVNRGKNQQPFEAEDFMLKNQDEQREADTKSVLAFFGAHAVKKDD
;
A
#
# COMPACT_ATOMS: atom_id res chain seq x y z
N MET A 1 42.80 48.64 15.62
CA MET A 1 43.85 47.59 15.69
C MET A 1 43.13 46.27 15.96
N GLN A 2 42.59 45.60 14.94
CA GLN A 2 43.22 44.51 14.16
C GLN A 2 43.92 43.46 15.03
N SER A 3 43.32 42.26 15.12
CA SER A 3 43.97 40.94 14.97
C SER A 3 42.91 39.87 15.28
N PHE A 4 42.07 39.42 14.33
CA PHE A 4 42.33 38.30 13.41
C PHE A 4 43.05 37.11 14.06
N TYR A 5 42.38 35.96 14.19
CA TYR A 5 42.78 34.71 13.50
C TYR A 5 41.72 33.61 13.69
N ARG A 6 40.93 33.44 12.62
CA ARG A 6 40.07 32.27 12.34
C ARG A 6 40.93 31.02 12.18
N LYS A 7 40.55 29.92 12.84
CA LYS A 7 41.05 28.57 12.53
C LYS A 7 40.67 28.20 11.09
N ARG A 8 41.71 27.97 10.28
CA ARG A 8 41.68 27.65 8.86
C ARG A 8 41.69 26.12 8.72
N PHE A 9 40.53 25.49 8.50
CA PHE A 9 40.51 24.08 8.10
C PHE A 9 40.99 23.97 6.65
N ALA A 10 42.12 23.32 6.47
CA ALA A 10 42.74 23.04 5.19
C ALA A 10 41.85 22.13 4.34
N ARG A 11 41.61 22.53 3.09
CA ARG A 11 40.96 21.72 2.05
C ARG A 11 42.03 20.81 1.43
N ASN A 12 41.80 19.50 1.41
CA ASN A 12 42.58 18.59 0.57
C ASN A 12 42.00 18.61 -0.87
N PRO A 13 42.80 18.86 -1.92
CA PRO A 13 42.33 18.96 -3.29
C PRO A 13 42.40 17.60 -4.01
N GLY A 14 41.26 17.11 -4.47
CA GLY A 14 41.15 15.92 -5.32
C GLY A 14 40.08 16.14 -6.38
N SER A 15 40.51 16.59 -7.55
CA SER A 15 39.69 17.05 -8.67
C SER A 15 39.05 15.92 -9.49
N ARG A 16 37.72 16.01 -9.71
CA ARG A 16 37.11 15.61 -10.99
C ARG A 16 35.98 16.58 -11.36
N ARG A 17 36.36 17.58 -12.18
CA ARG A 17 35.48 18.38 -13.07
C ARG A 17 34.85 17.41 -14.10
N LYS A 18 33.70 17.63 -14.75
CA LYS A 18 32.76 18.75 -14.95
C LYS A 18 31.51 18.12 -15.60
N GLY A 19 30.32 18.63 -15.30
CA GLY A 19 29.08 18.19 -15.94
C GLY A 19 27.97 19.24 -15.86
N ASN A 20 28.28 20.44 -16.38
CA ASN A 20 27.39 21.46 -16.93
C ASN A 20 26.00 21.68 -16.28
N ARG A 21 25.95 22.44 -15.18
CA ARG A 21 24.75 23.18 -14.77
C ARG A 21 24.66 24.45 -15.61
N ARG A 22 23.82 24.47 -16.64
CA ARG A 22 23.35 25.72 -17.24
C ARG A 22 21.84 25.73 -17.34
N ASN A 23 21.31 26.85 -16.86
CA ASN A 23 19.95 27.36 -16.99
C ASN A 23 18.85 26.71 -16.17
N LEU A 24 18.74 27.26 -14.95
CA LEU A 24 17.47 27.66 -14.37
C LEU A 24 16.67 28.46 -15.41
N ARG A 25 15.50 27.93 -15.80
CA ARG A 25 14.36 28.76 -16.16
C ARG A 25 13.12 28.11 -15.60
N CYS A 26 12.69 28.65 -14.46
CA CYS A 26 11.46 28.32 -13.79
C CYS A 26 10.31 28.93 -14.59
N HIS A 27 9.53 28.10 -15.27
CA HIS A 27 8.16 28.45 -15.63
C HIS A 27 7.38 27.14 -15.78
N PHE A 28 6.40 26.95 -14.89
CA PHE A 28 5.56 25.75 -14.81
C PHE A 28 6.31 24.48 -14.37
N GLY A 29 6.60 24.39 -13.08
CA GLY A 29 7.24 23.22 -12.47
C GLY A 29 6.35 21.99 -12.50
N ILE A 30 6.65 21.04 -13.39
CA ILE A 30 6.28 19.65 -13.19
C ILE A 30 6.93 19.23 -11.88
N ILE A 31 6.13 19.05 -10.82
CA ILE A 31 6.56 18.42 -9.59
C ILE A 31 7.12 17.06 -9.98
N ARG A 32 8.45 16.90 -9.95
CA ARG A 32 9.05 15.57 -9.99
C ARG A 32 8.73 14.91 -8.65
N ILE A 33 7.57 14.27 -8.56
CA ILE A 33 7.27 13.33 -7.49
C ILE A 33 8.36 12.26 -7.58
N GLY A 34 9.34 12.32 -6.68
CA GLY A 34 10.33 11.28 -6.55
C GLY A 34 9.59 9.97 -6.36
N ARG A 35 9.67 9.06 -7.34
CA ARG A 35 9.02 7.76 -7.27
C ARG A 35 9.56 7.03 -6.03
N SER A 36 8.80 6.99 -4.94
CA SER A 36 9.11 6.14 -3.78
C SER A 36 8.87 4.68 -4.15
N ARG A 37 9.69 4.15 -5.07
CA ARG A 37 9.63 2.74 -5.44
C ARG A 37 9.89 1.93 -4.17
N GLY A 38 8.89 1.16 -3.74
CA GLY A 38 8.97 0.32 -2.54
C GLY A 38 8.18 0.78 -1.31
N SER A 39 7.52 1.94 -1.31
CA SER A 39 6.66 2.33 -0.17
C SER A 39 5.53 1.32 0.08
N ARG A 40 4.85 0.88 -0.99
CA ARG A 40 3.83 -0.17 -0.92
C ARG A 40 4.40 -1.51 -0.42
N LYS A 41 5.62 -1.88 -0.84
CA LYS A 41 6.27 -3.13 -0.42
C LYS A 41 6.57 -3.12 1.08
N LYS A 42 7.09 -2.00 1.59
CA LYS A 42 7.36 -1.80 3.02
C LYS A 42 6.11 -1.93 3.88
N LEU A 43 4.94 -1.47 3.38
CA LEU A 43 3.66 -1.64 4.08
C LEU A 43 3.21 -3.10 4.13
N LYS A 44 3.45 -3.89 3.07
CA LYS A 44 3.19 -5.34 3.08
C LYS A 44 4.15 -6.09 4.01
N GLU A 45 5.43 -5.71 4.01
CA GLU A 45 6.48 -6.35 4.83
C GLU A 45 6.32 -6.03 6.33
N ARG A 46 5.70 -4.90 6.68
CA ARG A 46 5.54 -4.41 8.06
C ARG A 46 4.06 -4.21 8.41
N PRO A 47 3.35 -5.27 8.85
CA PRO A 47 1.93 -5.18 9.16
C PRO A 47 1.62 -4.20 10.29
N GLU A 48 2.55 -4.01 11.23
CA GLU A 48 2.43 -3.01 12.30
C GLU A 48 2.39 -1.58 11.76
N LEU A 49 3.13 -1.31 10.68
CA LEU A 49 3.12 -0.01 10.03
C LEU A 49 1.82 0.22 9.27
N ALA A 50 1.33 -0.80 8.55
CA ALA A 50 0.02 -0.74 7.89
C ALA A 50 -1.12 -0.49 8.90
N PHE A 51 -1.06 -1.14 10.07
CA PHE A 51 -2.01 -0.90 11.16
C PHE A 51 -1.95 0.54 11.68
N LYS A 52 -0.75 1.12 11.87
CA LYS A 52 -0.61 2.52 12.27
C LYS A 52 -1.31 3.48 11.30
N PHE A 53 -1.18 3.28 10.00
CA PHE A 53 -1.88 4.10 9.00
C PHE A 53 -3.40 3.98 9.11
N LYS A 54 -3.91 2.77 9.37
CA LYS A 54 -5.34 2.54 9.58
C LYS A 54 -5.85 3.23 10.84
N LEU A 55 -5.13 3.10 11.95
CA LEU A 55 -5.48 3.75 13.22
C LEU A 55 -5.40 5.28 13.10
N ALA A 56 -4.38 5.81 12.40
CA ALA A 56 -4.23 7.23 12.12
C ALA A 56 -5.44 7.80 11.39
N LEU A 57 -5.93 7.08 10.37
CA LEU A 57 -7.11 7.46 9.60
C LEU A 57 -8.38 7.47 10.47
N ALA A 58 -8.56 6.47 11.32
CA ALA A 58 -9.71 6.40 12.24
C ALA A 58 -9.71 7.54 13.28
N LEU A 59 -8.54 7.95 13.75
CA LEU A 59 -8.39 9.03 14.74
C LEU A 59 -8.31 10.44 14.09
N GLY A 60 -8.22 10.53 12.77
CA GLY A 60 -8.04 11.80 12.06
C GLY A 60 -6.70 12.48 12.35
N ARG A 61 -5.65 11.68 12.62
CA ARG A 61 -4.29 12.17 12.95
C ARG A 61 -3.26 11.68 11.94
N THR A 62 -2.09 12.30 11.93
CA THR A 62 -0.95 11.79 11.16
C THR A 62 -0.24 10.65 11.90
N VAL A 63 0.46 9.79 11.16
CA VAL A 63 1.28 8.71 11.77
C VAL A 63 2.41 9.28 12.62
N TYR A 64 2.98 10.43 12.22
CA TYR A 64 4.04 11.08 12.98
C TYR A 64 3.55 11.52 14.37
N GLU A 65 2.38 12.14 14.45
CA GLU A 65 1.79 12.54 15.74
C GLU A 65 1.51 11.33 16.63
N LEU A 66 0.96 10.25 16.06
CA LEU A 66 0.74 9.01 16.80
C LEU A 66 2.03 8.44 17.38
N ASP A 67 3.12 8.42 16.62
CA ASP A 67 4.41 7.92 17.08
C ASP A 67 5.02 8.77 18.21
N GLN A 68 4.66 10.06 18.30
CA GLN A 68 5.12 10.94 19.37
C GLN A 68 4.27 10.84 20.64
N THR A 69 2.95 10.64 20.50
CA THR A 69 2.02 10.71 21.64
C THR A 69 1.66 9.35 22.22
N MET A 70 1.66 8.29 21.41
CA MET A 70 1.15 6.98 21.82
C MET A 70 2.29 6.05 22.21
N THR A 71 2.12 5.32 23.31
CA THR A 71 3.12 4.35 23.77
C THR A 71 3.06 3.06 22.94
N SER A 72 4.16 2.31 22.89
CA SER A 72 4.20 1.00 22.21
C SER A 72 3.21 0.01 22.79
N THR A 73 3.04 0.01 24.11
CA THR A 73 2.06 -0.84 24.82
C THR A 73 0.63 -0.52 24.42
N GLU A 74 0.27 0.76 24.33
CA GLU A 74 -1.05 1.18 23.88
C GLU A 74 -1.32 0.77 22.44
N LEU A 75 -0.32 0.93 21.55
CA LEU A 75 -0.43 0.46 20.17
C LEU A 75 -0.70 -1.05 20.09
N VAL A 76 -0.03 -1.86 20.92
CA VAL A 76 -0.26 -3.32 20.98
C VAL A 76 -1.67 -3.63 21.44
N HIS A 77 -2.21 -2.90 22.43
CA HIS A 77 -3.61 -3.06 22.84
C HIS A 77 -4.58 -2.70 21.71
N TRP A 78 -4.31 -1.63 20.96
CA TRP A 78 -5.10 -1.30 19.77
C TRP A 78 -5.05 -2.39 18.71
N MET A 79 -3.90 -3.03 18.50
CA MET A 79 -3.78 -4.18 17.60
C MET A 79 -4.58 -5.38 18.10
N ALA A 80 -4.54 -5.68 19.41
CA ALA A 80 -5.32 -6.75 20.01
C ALA A 80 -6.83 -6.47 19.91
N TYR A 81 -7.24 -5.24 20.18
CA TYR A 81 -8.61 -4.77 20.03
C TYR A 81 -9.10 -4.94 18.58
N TYR A 82 -8.30 -4.52 17.59
CA TYR A 82 -8.64 -4.66 16.18
C TYR A 82 -8.84 -6.12 15.73
N ARG A 83 -8.11 -7.07 16.33
CA ARG A 83 -8.30 -8.51 16.03
C ARG A 83 -9.64 -9.04 16.52
N LEU A 84 -10.15 -8.50 17.63
CA LEU A 84 -11.46 -8.88 18.16
C LEU A 84 -12.59 -8.14 17.44
N PHE A 85 -12.38 -6.85 17.19
CA PHE A 85 -13.36 -5.95 16.61
C PHE A 85 -12.74 -5.20 15.42
N PRO A 86 -12.69 -5.85 14.23
CA PRO A 86 -12.14 -5.19 13.05
C PRO A 86 -13.02 -3.99 12.69
N PHE A 87 -12.37 -2.89 12.28
CA PHE A 87 -13.01 -1.64 11.89
C PHE A 87 -12.36 -1.01 10.66
N GLY A 88 -13.05 -0.04 10.06
CA GLY A 88 -12.62 0.65 8.85
C GLY A 88 -13.00 -0.07 7.57
N SER A 89 -12.39 0.37 6.47
CA SER A 89 -12.79 0.01 5.10
C SER A 89 -12.90 -1.49 4.82
N ASP A 90 -12.09 -2.32 5.46
CA ASP A 90 -12.11 -3.77 5.22
C ASP A 90 -13.44 -4.39 5.68
N ARG A 91 -13.98 -3.90 6.81
CA ARG A 91 -15.27 -4.34 7.33
C ARG A 91 -16.42 -3.77 6.51
N ASP A 92 -16.30 -2.51 6.09
CA ASP A 92 -17.29 -1.87 5.22
C ASP A 92 -17.38 -2.58 3.86
N ASN A 93 -16.24 -3.06 3.33
CA ASN A 93 -16.19 -3.89 2.12
C ASN A 93 -17.03 -5.16 2.29
N ILE A 94 -16.87 -5.89 3.40
CA ILE A 94 -17.66 -7.11 3.70
C ILE A 94 -19.16 -6.78 3.77
N HIS A 95 -19.53 -5.74 4.51
CA HIS A 95 -20.93 -5.35 4.63
C HIS A 95 -21.54 -4.96 3.28
N SER A 96 -20.81 -4.19 2.47
CA SER A 96 -21.24 -3.81 1.13
C SER A 96 -21.38 -5.00 0.19
N ALA A 97 -20.47 -5.97 0.31
CA ALA A 97 -20.44 -7.18 -0.50
C ALA A 97 -21.63 -8.11 -0.17
N ILE A 98 -21.98 -8.25 1.10
CA ILE A 98 -23.18 -9.00 1.53
C ILE A 98 -24.44 -8.37 0.92
N ILE A 99 -24.56 -7.03 0.99
CA ILE A 99 -25.70 -6.33 0.40
C ILE A 99 -25.75 -6.53 -1.11
N ALA A 100 -24.62 -6.41 -1.81
CA ALA A 100 -24.56 -6.65 -3.25
C ALA A 100 -24.94 -8.10 -3.62
N ALA A 101 -24.42 -9.09 -2.88
CA ALA A 101 -24.73 -10.50 -3.10
C ALA A 101 -26.21 -10.81 -2.87
N THR A 102 -26.82 -10.25 -1.84
CA THR A 102 -28.28 -10.40 -1.62
C THR A 102 -29.08 -9.86 -2.79
N ILE A 103 -28.76 -8.65 -3.28
CA ILE A 103 -29.45 -8.05 -4.43
C ILE A 103 -29.23 -8.88 -5.71
N ALA A 104 -28.00 -9.34 -5.95
CA ALA A 104 -27.66 -10.16 -7.11
C ALA A 104 -28.40 -11.50 -7.10
N ASN A 105 -28.47 -12.16 -5.94
CA ASN A 105 -29.14 -13.44 -5.77
C ASN A 105 -30.66 -13.33 -5.89
N VAL A 106 -31.28 -12.24 -5.43
CA VAL A 106 -32.71 -11.99 -5.63
C VAL A 106 -33.05 -11.86 -7.12
N ASN A 107 -32.15 -11.28 -7.91
CA ASN A 107 -32.34 -11.07 -9.35
C ASN A 107 -31.76 -12.20 -10.23
N ARG A 108 -31.32 -13.30 -9.62
CA ARG A 108 -30.63 -14.39 -10.31
C ARG A 108 -31.59 -15.27 -11.12
N GLY A 109 -31.15 -15.78 -12.27
CA GLY A 109 -31.90 -16.76 -13.04
C GLY A 109 -32.01 -18.12 -12.34
N LYS A 110 -33.10 -18.88 -12.59
CA LYS A 110 -33.38 -20.17 -11.91
C LYS A 110 -32.26 -21.22 -12.02
N ASN A 111 -31.50 -21.21 -13.12
CA ASN A 111 -30.43 -22.18 -13.39
C ASN A 111 -29.02 -21.61 -13.21
N GLN A 112 -28.88 -20.42 -12.61
CA GLN A 112 -27.58 -19.82 -12.34
C GLN A 112 -27.12 -20.16 -10.92
N GLN A 113 -25.82 -20.35 -10.76
CA GLN A 113 -25.19 -20.58 -9.45
C GLN A 113 -25.32 -19.33 -8.57
N PRO A 114 -25.58 -19.46 -7.27
CA PRO A 114 -25.59 -18.34 -6.35
C PRO A 114 -24.28 -17.56 -6.38
N PHE A 115 -24.39 -16.24 -6.29
CA PHE A 115 -23.24 -15.37 -6.09
C PHE A 115 -22.88 -15.34 -4.61
N GLU A 116 -21.60 -15.45 -4.31
CA GLU A 116 -21.08 -15.34 -2.95
C GLU A 116 -20.73 -13.88 -2.63
N ALA A 117 -20.62 -13.54 -1.34
CA ALA A 117 -20.22 -12.18 -0.95
C ALA A 117 -18.81 -11.86 -1.46
N GLU A 118 -17.90 -12.85 -1.47
CA GLU A 118 -16.52 -12.73 -1.93
C GLU A 118 -16.39 -12.31 -3.40
N ASP A 119 -17.44 -12.50 -4.21
CA ASP A 119 -17.48 -12.07 -5.61
C ASP A 119 -17.61 -10.55 -5.74
N PHE A 120 -18.22 -9.90 -4.75
CA PHE A 120 -18.44 -8.44 -4.73
C PHE A 120 -17.43 -7.69 -3.87
N MET A 121 -16.54 -8.39 -3.17
CA MET A 121 -15.48 -7.78 -2.39
C MET A 121 -14.50 -7.02 -3.30
N LEU A 122 -14.17 -5.78 -2.94
CA LEU A 122 -13.13 -5.02 -3.62
C LEU A 122 -11.76 -5.67 -3.37
N LYS A 123 -11.14 -6.18 -4.43
CA LYS A 123 -9.82 -6.83 -4.39
C LYS A 123 -8.73 -5.86 -4.80
N ASN A 124 -7.55 -6.00 -4.21
CA ASN A 124 -6.38 -5.26 -4.67
C ASN A 124 -5.95 -5.74 -6.06
N GLN A 125 -5.32 -4.86 -6.85
CA GLN A 125 -4.80 -5.24 -8.19
C GLN A 125 -3.88 -6.47 -8.18
N ASP A 126 -3.08 -6.64 -7.12
CA ASP A 126 -2.19 -7.79 -6.99
C ASP A 126 -2.98 -9.08 -6.76
N GLU A 127 -3.99 -9.04 -5.88
CA GLU A 127 -4.89 -10.16 -5.58
C GLU A 127 -5.70 -10.57 -6.82
N GLN A 128 -6.16 -9.57 -7.59
CA GLN A 128 -6.88 -9.82 -8.83
C GLN A 128 -5.99 -10.52 -9.86
N ARG A 129 -4.75 -10.05 -10.05
CA ARG A 129 -3.79 -10.69 -10.97
C ARG A 129 -3.46 -12.13 -10.55
N GLU A 130 -3.31 -12.39 -9.26
CA GLU A 130 -3.08 -13.72 -8.74
C GLU A 130 -4.28 -14.64 -8.99
N ALA A 131 -5.51 -14.14 -8.81
CA ALA A 131 -6.73 -14.87 -9.14
C ALA A 131 -6.84 -15.18 -10.63
N ASP A 132 -6.56 -14.19 -11.49
CA ASP A 132 -6.59 -14.35 -12.95
C ASP A 132 -5.51 -15.33 -13.42
N THR A 133 -4.30 -15.28 -12.85
CA THR A 133 -3.23 -16.22 -13.19
C THR A 133 -3.61 -17.65 -12.81
N LYS A 134 -4.23 -17.84 -11.62
CA LYS A 134 -4.71 -19.16 -11.17
C LYS A 134 -5.81 -19.70 -12.09
N SER A 135 -6.74 -18.87 -12.54
CA SER A 135 -7.82 -19.31 -13.44
C SER A 135 -7.26 -19.72 -14.81
N VAL A 136 -6.30 -18.97 -15.35
CA VAL A 136 -5.60 -19.29 -16.60
C VAL A 136 -4.83 -20.62 -16.47
N LEU A 137 -4.09 -20.83 -15.39
CA LEU A 137 -3.38 -22.10 -15.13
C LEU A 137 -4.35 -23.29 -14.99
N ALA A 138 -5.46 -23.11 -14.28
CA ALA A 138 -6.49 -24.14 -14.13
C ALA A 138 -7.13 -24.49 -15.48
N PHE A 139 -7.41 -23.48 -16.32
CA PHE A 139 -7.93 -23.68 -17.66
C PHE A 139 -6.98 -24.52 -18.52
N PHE A 140 -5.68 -24.18 -18.53
CA PHE A 140 -4.69 -24.96 -19.28
C PHE A 140 -4.50 -26.38 -18.73
N GLY A 141 -4.50 -26.56 -17.41
CA GLY A 141 -4.43 -27.88 -16.78
C GLY A 141 -5.62 -28.78 -17.14
N ALA A 142 -6.83 -28.22 -17.24
CA ALA A 142 -8.03 -28.96 -17.63
C ALA A 142 -8.03 -29.39 -19.11
N HIS A 143 -7.38 -28.61 -19.99
CA HIS A 143 -7.28 -28.88 -21.43
C HIS A 143 -5.97 -29.58 -21.82
N ALA A 144 -5.09 -29.86 -20.86
CA ALA A 144 -3.91 -30.67 -21.07
C ALA A 144 -4.35 -32.14 -21.25
N VAL A 145 -4.71 -32.50 -22.48
CA VAL A 145 -4.97 -33.86 -22.90
C VAL A 145 -3.73 -34.71 -22.58
N LYS A 146 -3.91 -35.75 -21.74
CA LYS A 146 -2.86 -36.75 -21.55
C LYS A 146 -2.62 -37.43 -22.89
N LYS A 147 -1.38 -37.38 -23.36
CA LYS A 147 -0.93 -38.19 -24.49
C LYS A 147 -0.76 -39.60 -23.93
N ASP A 148 -1.77 -40.44 -24.12
CA ASP A 148 -1.69 -41.85 -23.77
C ASP A 148 -0.78 -42.55 -24.81
N ASP A 149 0.25 -43.25 -24.31
CA ASP A 149 1.14 -44.14 -25.08
C ASP A 149 0.46 -45.45 -25.46
#